data_AF-A0A1I1BQJ3-F1
#
_entry.id   AF-A0A1I1BQJ3-F1
#
_cell.length_a   1.000
_cell.length_b   1.000
_cell.length_c   1.000
_cell.angle_alpha   90.00
_cell.angle_beta   90.00
_cell.angle_gamma   90.00
#
_symmetry.space_group_name_H-M   'P 1'
#
loop_
_entity.id
_entity.type
_entity.pdbx_description
1 polymer ?
#
loop_
_entity_poly.entity_id
_entity_poly.type
_entity_poly.pdbx_seq_one_letter_code
_entity_poly.pdbx_strand_id
1 'polypeptide(L)'
;MRPRAITAEALDVLREMKRSGASYQTLADFYGCGKKTVIDAFNGRKPARPARAEHPDRITVMTAHNGGCSTTSGMMPVTLPRLRCLETRVAANDNRLPEMAVAA
;
A
#
# COMPACT_ATOMS: atom_id res chain seq x y z
N MET A 1 -3.74 15.91 16.65
CA MET A 1 -5.17 16.26 16.55
C MET A 1 -6.00 15.01 16.81
N ARG A 2 -6.78 14.93 17.90
CA ARG A 2 -7.67 13.78 18.14
C ARG A 2 -8.86 13.87 17.16
N PRO A 3 -9.24 12.80 16.45
CA PRO A 3 -10.40 12.85 15.57
C PRO A 3 -11.65 13.10 16.42
N ARG A 4 -12.43 14.12 16.08
CA ARG A 4 -13.72 14.42 16.71
C ARG A 4 -14.64 13.22 16.48
N ALA A 5 -15.06 12.55 17.56
CA ALA A 5 -15.98 11.43 17.46
C ALA A 5 -17.37 11.95 17.12
N ILE A 6 -18.01 11.37 16.10
CA ILE A 6 -19.40 11.69 15.74
C ILE A 6 -20.30 11.07 16.81
N THR A 7 -21.11 11.88 17.50
CA THR A 7 -22.10 11.41 18.48
C THR A 7 -23.27 10.71 17.79
N ALA A 8 -24.04 9.89 18.51
CA ALA A 8 -25.19 9.19 17.95
C ALA A 8 -26.22 10.17 17.36
N GLU A 9 -26.53 11.25 18.06
CA GLU A 9 -27.43 12.31 17.60
C GLU A 9 -26.95 12.98 16.30
N ALA A 10 -25.65 13.26 16.21
CA ALA A 10 -25.07 13.82 14.99
C ALA A 10 -25.11 12.83 13.82
N LEU A 11 -25.00 11.54 14.09
CA LEU A 11 -25.10 10.50 13.07
C LEU A 11 -26.49 10.48 12.42
N ASP A 12 -27.56 10.70 13.20
CA ASP A 12 -28.92 10.72 12.68
C ASP A 12 -29.17 11.92 11.77
N VAL A 13 -28.64 13.09 12.10
CA VAL A 13 -28.66 14.27 11.21
C VAL A 13 -27.91 13.98 9.91
N LEU A 14 -26.73 13.38 9.99
CA LEU A 14 -25.94 13.01 8.82
C LEU A 14 -26.62 11.94 7.96
N ARG A 15 -27.38 11.00 8.57
CA ARG A 15 -28.18 9.99 7.85
C ARG A 15 -29.30 10.63 7.06
N GLU A 16 -29.97 11.62 7.62
CA GLU A 16 -31.04 12.35 6.92
C GLU A 16 -30.49 13.15 5.74
N MET A 17 -29.38 13.86 5.94
CA MET A 17 -28.66 14.52 4.83
C MET A 17 -28.17 13.53 3.77
N LYS A 18 -27.77 12.32 4.18
CA LYS A 18 -27.36 11.29 3.22
C LYS A 18 -28.54 10.80 2.38
N ARG A 19 -29.74 10.69 2.97
CA ARG A 19 -30.99 10.33 2.27
C ARG A 19 -31.42 11.40 1.27
N SER A 20 -31.20 12.67 1.56
CA SER A 20 -31.46 13.77 0.62
C SER A 20 -30.46 13.85 -0.54
N GLY A 21 -29.47 12.94 -0.60
CA GLY A 21 -28.51 12.83 -1.69
C GLY A 21 -27.17 13.50 -1.42
N ALA A 22 -26.90 13.99 -0.21
CA ALA A 22 -25.63 14.64 0.09
C ALA A 22 -24.42 13.70 -0.11
N SER A 23 -23.32 14.25 -0.61
CA SER A 23 -22.07 13.52 -0.77
C SER A 23 -21.35 13.36 0.57
N TYR A 24 -20.50 12.34 0.70
CA TYR A 24 -19.68 12.19 1.91
C TYR A 24 -18.72 13.35 2.16
N GLN A 25 -18.34 14.10 1.11
CA GLN A 25 -17.52 15.30 1.26
C GLN A 25 -18.33 16.42 1.92
N THR A 26 -19.54 16.66 1.42
CA THR A 26 -20.47 17.65 1.97
C THR A 26 -20.80 17.39 3.45
N LEU A 27 -21.00 16.12 3.81
CA LEU A 27 -21.21 15.70 5.21
C LEU A 27 -19.99 15.96 6.10
N ALA A 28 -18.80 15.76 5.55
CA ALA A 28 -17.53 15.98 6.25
C ALA A 28 -17.28 17.48 6.48
N ASP A 29 -17.55 18.31 5.48
CA ASP A 29 -17.44 19.77 5.54
C ASP A 29 -18.47 20.34 6.54
N PHE A 30 -19.71 19.86 6.51
CA PHE A 30 -20.77 20.26 7.45
C PHE A 30 -20.40 19.98 8.91
N TYR A 31 -19.80 18.82 9.19
CA TYR A 31 -19.42 18.44 10.54
C TYR A 31 -18.03 18.93 10.97
N GLY A 32 -17.22 19.41 10.03
CA GLY A 32 -15.83 19.80 10.25
C GLY A 32 -14.92 18.61 10.58
N CYS A 33 -15.11 17.47 9.89
CA CYS A 33 -14.28 16.27 10.07
C CYS A 33 -13.74 15.75 8.73
N GLY A 34 -12.86 14.75 8.79
CA GLY A 34 -12.35 14.11 7.58
C GLY A 34 -13.40 13.21 6.95
N LYS A 35 -13.43 13.13 5.60
CA LYS A 35 -14.30 12.21 4.84
C LYS A 35 -14.24 10.77 5.35
N LYS A 36 -13.04 10.29 5.72
CA LYS A 36 -12.85 8.96 6.30
C LYS A 36 -13.60 8.78 7.62
N THR A 37 -13.64 9.80 8.47
CA THR A 37 -14.35 9.77 9.76
C THR A 37 -15.85 9.56 9.54
N VAL A 38 -16.44 10.24 8.56
CA VAL A 38 -17.85 10.05 8.19
C VAL A 38 -18.08 8.61 7.71
N ILE A 39 -17.26 8.13 6.77
CA ILE A 39 -17.39 6.76 6.23
C ILE A 39 -17.28 5.70 7.33
N ASP A 40 -16.31 5.83 8.23
CA ASP A 40 -16.10 4.90 9.34
C ASP A 40 -17.28 4.97 10.36
N ALA A 41 -17.94 6.12 10.50
CA ALA A 41 -19.12 6.27 11.37
C ALA A 41 -20.37 5.61 10.78
N PHE A 42 -20.55 5.65 9.45
CA PHE A 42 -21.66 4.96 8.78
C PHE A 42 -21.47 3.45 8.69
N ASN A 43 -20.27 3.00 8.34
CA ASN A 43 -20.00 1.60 8.00
C ASN A 43 -19.34 0.81 9.15
N GLY A 44 -19.01 1.48 10.25
CA GLY A 44 -18.14 0.94 11.28
C GLY A 44 -16.66 1.02 10.89
N ARG A 45 -15.79 1.05 11.91
CA ARG A 45 -14.34 0.95 11.68
C ARG A 45 -13.98 -0.46 11.23
N LYS A 46 -13.41 -0.58 10.04
CA LYS A 46 -12.79 -1.84 9.61
C LYS A 46 -11.62 -2.17 10.55
N PRO A 47 -11.47 -3.42 11.00
CA PRO A 47 -10.29 -3.83 11.75
C PRO A 47 -9.05 -3.64 10.87
N ALA A 48 -7.91 -3.37 11.49
CA ALA A 48 -6.63 -3.35 10.79
C ALA A 48 -6.43 -4.72 10.13
N ARG A 49 -6.13 -4.74 8.84
CA ARG A 49 -5.80 -5.99 8.15
C ARG A 49 -4.50 -6.51 8.80
N PRO A 50 -4.45 -7.79 9.22
CA PRO A 50 -3.22 -8.36 9.76
C PRO A 50 -2.11 -8.20 8.72
N ALA A 51 -0.95 -7.73 9.16
CA ALA A 51 0.23 -7.64 8.31
C ALA A 51 0.63 -9.06 7.93
N ARG A 52 0.38 -9.46 6.67
CA ARG A 52 0.87 -10.72 6.13
C ARG A 52 2.36 -10.55 5.86
N ALA A 53 3.18 -10.74 6.89
CA ALA A 53 4.63 -10.56 6.83
C ALA A 53 5.35 -11.71 6.09
N GLU A 54 4.65 -12.80 5.83
CA GLU A 54 5.20 -13.97 5.16
C GLU A 54 4.97 -13.90 3.65
N HIS A 55 6.01 -13.49 2.94
CA HIS A 55 6.12 -13.61 1.49
C HIS A 55 7.07 -14.78 1.16
N PRO A 56 6.57 -16.03 1.12
CA PRO A 56 7.39 -17.20 0.80
C PRO A 56 7.97 -17.14 -0.61
N ASP A 57 7.44 -16.28 -1.47
CA ASP A 57 7.92 -15.96 -2.81
C ASP A 57 9.11 -14.98 -2.83
N ARG A 58 9.51 -14.39 -1.69
CA ARG A 58 10.50 -13.31 -1.65
C ARG A 58 11.61 -13.55 -0.63
N ILE A 59 12.85 -13.23 -0.99
CA ILE A 59 13.99 -13.20 -0.08
C ILE A 59 14.48 -11.75 -0.01
N THR A 60 14.76 -11.27 1.19
CA THR A 60 15.52 -10.02 1.38
C THR A 60 16.98 -10.38 1.60
N VAL A 61 17.85 -9.91 0.71
CA VAL A 61 19.30 -10.04 0.83
C VAL A 61 19.92 -8.66 1.01
N MET A 62 21.03 -8.59 1.75
CA MET A 62 21.81 -7.37 1.82
C MET A 62 22.71 -7.31 0.59
N THR A 63 22.64 -6.23 -0.19
CA THR A 63 23.45 -6.05 -1.41
C THR A 63 24.16 -4.70 -1.35
N ALA A 64 25.39 -4.66 -1.85
CA ALA A 64 26.15 -3.41 -1.97
C ALA A 64 25.44 -2.48 -2.96
N HIS A 65 25.19 -1.24 -2.56
CA HIS A 65 24.45 -0.27 -3.37
C HIS A 65 25.17 0.09 -4.69
N ASN A 66 26.51 0.00 -4.72
CA ASN A 66 27.34 0.45 -5.84
C ASN A 66 28.32 -0.67 -6.28
N GLY A 67 27.87 -1.61 -7.10
CA GLY A 67 28.73 -2.37 -8.04
C GLY A 67 29.98 -3.11 -7.52
N GLY A 68 30.18 -3.27 -6.20
CA GLY A 68 31.30 -4.04 -5.65
C GLY A 68 32.36 -3.28 -4.83
N CYS A 69 32.08 -2.12 -4.24
CA CYS A 69 32.98 -1.56 -3.22
C CYS A 69 32.47 -1.90 -1.80
N SER A 70 33.12 -2.89 -1.19
CA SER A 70 32.84 -3.44 0.13
C SER A 70 33.25 -2.47 1.24
N THR A 71 32.28 -1.73 1.77
CA THR A 71 32.33 -1.24 3.15
C THR A 71 30.97 -1.50 3.78
N THR A 72 30.95 -2.03 4.99
CA THR A 72 29.77 -2.42 5.78
C THR A 72 28.71 -1.31 5.89
N SER A 73 29.07 -0.05 5.62
CA SER A 73 28.20 1.13 5.56
C SER A 73 27.38 1.28 4.26
N GLY A 74 27.64 0.48 3.22
CA GLY A 74 27.03 0.60 1.88
C GLY A 74 26.04 -0.51 1.51
N MET A 75 25.69 -1.39 2.45
CA MET A 75 24.77 -2.50 2.22
C MET A 75 23.33 -2.03 2.42
N MET A 76 22.49 -2.24 1.40
CA MET A 76 21.06 -1.95 1.47
C MET A 76 20.24 -3.24 1.35
N PRO A 77 19.12 -3.35 2.08
CA PRO A 77 18.22 -4.49 1.95
C PRO A 77 17.50 -4.43 0.59
N VAL A 78 17.65 -5.46 -0.22
CA VAL A 78 16.96 -5.62 -1.50
C VAL A 78 16.08 -6.86 -1.45
N THR A 79 14.81 -6.70 -1.81
CA THR A 79 13.85 -7.82 -1.90
C THR A 79 13.84 -8.39 -3.31
N LEU A 80 14.22 -9.66 -3.44
CA LEU A 80 14.28 -10.38 -4.71
C LEU A 80 13.20 -11.48 -4.76
N PRO A 81 12.67 -11.80 -5.96
CA PRO A 81 11.83 -12.98 -6.14
C PRO A 81 12.64 -14.27 -5.94
N ARG A 82 12.08 -15.26 -5.22
CA ARG A 82 12.62 -16.62 -5.16
C ARG A 82 12.44 -17.29 -6.52
N LEU A 83 13.46 -17.23 -7.38
CA LEU A 83 13.52 -18.10 -8.56
C LEU A 83 13.79 -19.52 -8.08
N ARG A 84 12.85 -20.46 -8.29
CA ARG A 84 13.16 -21.88 -8.16
C ARG A 84 14.11 -22.21 -9.30
N CYS A 85 15.35 -22.57 -8.98
CA CYS A 85 16.37 -22.90 -9.98
C CYS A 85 15.85 -23.97 -10.95
N LEU A 86 15.47 -23.55 -12.16
CA LEU A 86 15.48 -24.37 -13.36
C LEU A 86 16.56 -23.76 -14.27
N GLU A 87 17.79 -24.21 -14.03
CA GLU A 87 18.96 -24.27 -14.93
C GLU A 87 19.09 -23.30 -16.11
N THR A 88 18.66 -22.06 -15.96
CA THR A 88 18.93 -21.01 -16.95
C THR A 88 19.65 -19.89 -16.23
N ARG A 89 20.97 -19.85 -16.43
CA ARG A 89 21.82 -18.70 -16.12
C ARG A 89 21.32 -17.49 -16.91
N VAL A 90 20.29 -16.83 -16.41
CA VAL A 90 20.03 -15.45 -16.81
C VAL A 90 20.99 -14.62 -15.99
N ALA A 91 22.00 -14.09 -16.69
CA ALA A 91 23.02 -13.22 -16.14
C ALA A 91 22.38 -12.19 -15.21
N ALA A 92 22.86 -12.14 -13.97
CA ALA A 92 22.44 -11.12 -13.05
C ALA A 92 22.97 -9.79 -13.57
N ASN A 93 22.05 -8.92 -13.95
CA ASN A 93 22.23 -7.49 -14.13
C ASN A 93 22.80 -7.02 -15.48
N ASP A 94 22.02 -7.20 -16.55
CA ASP A 94 22.02 -6.27 -17.68
C ASP A 94 20.62 -5.68 -17.80
N ASN A 95 20.48 -4.36 -17.60
CA ASN A 95 19.24 -3.60 -17.84
C ASN A 95 18.94 -3.47 -19.35
N ARG A 96 19.00 -4.57 -20.10
CA ARG A 96 18.45 -4.65 -21.44
C ARG A 96 17.12 -5.37 -21.35
N LEU A 97 16.04 -4.61 -21.51
CA LEU A 97 14.76 -5.17 -21.90
C LEU A 97 14.99 -6.06 -23.14
N PRO A 98 14.44 -7.28 -23.20
CA PRO A 98 14.50 -8.05 -24.42
C PRO A 98 13.74 -7.27 -25.50
N GLU A 99 14.47 -6.73 -26.47
CA GLU A 99 13.85 -6.19 -27.67
C GLU A 99 13.06 -7.29 -28.35
N MET A 100 11.86 -6.91 -28.73
CA MET A 100 10.83 -7.79 -29.26
C MET A 100 11.27 -8.46 -30.56
N ALA A 101 10.82 -9.72 -30.70
CA ALA A 101 10.61 -10.48 -31.92
C ALA A 101 10.90 -9.78 -33.27
N VAL A 102 11.76 -10.42 -34.09
CA VAL A 102 11.59 -10.40 -35.55
C VAL A 102 11.73 -11.83 -36.07
N ALA A 103 10.64 -12.31 -36.65
CA ALA A 103 10.52 -13.57 -37.36
C ALA A 103 11.29 -13.55 -38.69
N ALA A 104 11.89 -14.68 -39.04
CA ALA A 104 12.05 -15.19 -40.40
C ALA A 104 12.27 -16.70 -40.34
#